data_AF-A0A7S1G9P9-F1
#
_entry.id   AF-A0A7S1G9P9-F1
#
_cell.length_a   1.000
_cell.length_b   1.000
_cell.length_c   1.000
_cell.angle_alpha   90.00
_cell.angle_beta   90.00
_cell.angle_gamma   90.00
#
_symmetry.space_group_name_H-M   'P 1'
#
loop_
_entity.id
_entity.type
_entity.pdbx_description
1 polymer ?
#
loop_
_entity_poly.entity_id
_entity_poly.type
_entity_poly.pdbx_seq_one_letter_code
_entity_poly.pdbx_strand_id
1 'polypeptide(L)'
;DAAVAARIAEAAREAEELSKQLATARGTAARNRAEAEKAQTAVDAARAELAVVTEERDELMSEVEAISGAHEDMQGQNAKLLAQARDREAELRTLQSAVAEAAAAKEQAASEAAASTRKADEASALVLAMEAEAAQLHKYCTSIEHARHVAEKVAAEEHMGAEAARLQAQQSTDAVEKLRHALEMMEEKLSTSAGVVADVRADQRRVGDEADEARHSIADLERKLGKAERTLKKALKRKGLPMDKEQQQQFAALQKLLKCSVCQENYVNATITKCYHLFCRGCLDDRVRRRNRKCPGCAKGFGADDVHTVYFG
;
A
#
# COMPACT_ATOMS: atom_id res chain seq x y z
N ASP A 1 -40.76 -13.97 -213.39
CA ASP A 1 -39.89 -14.89 -212.62
C ASP A 1 -40.40 -15.17 -211.22
N ALA A 2 -40.80 -16.41 -210.99
CA ALA A 2 -41.28 -16.96 -209.73
C ALA A 2 -40.21 -16.98 -208.61
N ALA A 3 -38.93 -16.78 -208.95
CA ALA A 3 -37.81 -16.77 -208.00
C ALA A 3 -37.83 -15.58 -207.02
N VAL A 4 -38.28 -14.40 -207.46
CA VAL A 4 -38.40 -13.22 -206.59
C VAL A 4 -39.57 -13.40 -205.62
N ALA A 5 -40.70 -13.95 -206.09
CA ALA A 5 -41.84 -14.27 -205.25
C ALA A 5 -41.54 -15.37 -204.21
N ALA A 6 -40.74 -16.38 -204.58
CA ALA A 6 -40.31 -17.43 -203.65
C ALA A 6 -39.38 -16.90 -202.55
N ARG A 7 -38.42 -16.03 -202.88
CA ARG A 7 -37.53 -15.38 -201.89
C ARG A 7 -38.28 -14.42 -200.96
N ILE A 8 -39.29 -13.71 -201.48
CA ILE A 8 -40.17 -12.87 -200.65
C ILE A 8 -41.01 -13.73 -199.72
N ALA A 9 -41.53 -14.87 -200.17
CA ALA A 9 -42.29 -15.81 -199.34
C ALA A 9 -41.43 -16.51 -198.28
N GLU A 10 -40.18 -16.84 -198.60
CA GLU A 10 -39.19 -17.40 -197.67
C GLU A 10 -38.78 -16.37 -196.62
N ALA A 11 -38.44 -15.14 -197.04
CA ALA A 11 -38.16 -14.04 -196.13
C ALA A 11 -39.36 -13.68 -195.24
N ALA A 12 -40.60 -13.82 -195.75
CA ALA A 12 -41.81 -13.63 -194.95
C ALA A 12 -42.00 -14.73 -193.90
N ARG A 13 -41.70 -16.00 -194.23
CA ARG A 13 -41.73 -17.11 -193.26
C ARG A 13 -40.63 -16.97 -192.22
N GLU A 14 -39.42 -16.59 -192.61
CA GLU A 14 -38.32 -16.32 -191.69
C GLU A 14 -38.63 -15.12 -190.78
N ALA A 15 -39.22 -14.05 -191.31
CA ALA A 15 -39.68 -12.92 -190.52
C ALA A 15 -40.80 -13.31 -189.54
N GLU A 16 -41.72 -14.20 -189.94
CA GLU A 16 -42.78 -14.73 -189.08
C GLU A 16 -42.22 -15.64 -187.97
N GLU A 17 -41.26 -16.49 -188.30
CA GLU A 17 -40.56 -17.36 -187.34
C GLU A 17 -39.71 -16.55 -186.36
N LEU A 18 -38.94 -15.59 -186.84
CA LEU A 18 -38.19 -14.64 -186.00
C LEU A 18 -39.13 -13.81 -185.13
N SER A 19 -40.31 -13.44 -185.62
CA SER A 19 -41.35 -12.76 -184.83
C SER A 19 -41.91 -13.65 -183.72
N LYS A 20 -42.15 -14.94 -183.99
CA LYS A 20 -42.57 -15.94 -182.98
C LYS A 20 -41.47 -16.19 -181.94
N GLN A 21 -40.21 -16.28 -182.36
CA GLN A 21 -39.06 -16.41 -181.47
C GLN A 21 -38.84 -15.17 -180.62
N LEU A 22 -39.02 -13.97 -181.19
CA LEU A 22 -39.02 -12.71 -180.44
C LEU A 22 -40.17 -12.64 -179.43
N ALA A 23 -41.37 -13.10 -179.79
CA ALA A 23 -42.52 -13.14 -178.89
C ALA A 23 -42.29 -14.11 -177.71
N THR A 24 -41.74 -15.29 -177.97
CA THR A 24 -41.41 -16.29 -176.93
C THR A 24 -40.24 -15.85 -176.05
N ALA A 25 -39.18 -15.27 -176.63
CA ALA A 25 -38.07 -14.66 -175.89
C ALA A 25 -38.55 -13.47 -175.02
N ARG A 26 -39.47 -12.65 -175.53
CA ARG A 26 -40.10 -11.56 -174.74
C ARG A 26 -40.96 -12.11 -173.60
N GLY A 27 -41.73 -13.18 -173.84
CA GLY A 27 -42.54 -13.84 -172.81
C GLY A 27 -41.70 -14.47 -171.70
N THR A 28 -40.61 -15.16 -172.07
CA THR A 28 -39.66 -15.74 -171.11
C THR A 28 -38.88 -14.67 -170.34
N ALA A 29 -38.44 -13.60 -171.01
CA ALA A 29 -37.81 -12.46 -170.33
C ALA A 29 -38.78 -11.75 -169.37
N ALA A 30 -40.05 -11.59 -169.74
CA ALA A 30 -41.08 -11.05 -168.85
C ALA A 30 -41.34 -11.95 -167.64
N ARG A 31 -41.36 -13.28 -167.83
CA ARG A 31 -41.50 -14.26 -166.74
C ARG A 31 -40.31 -14.24 -165.79
N ASN A 32 -39.09 -14.26 -166.33
CA ASN A 32 -37.86 -14.19 -165.54
C ASN A 32 -37.77 -12.86 -164.78
N ARG A 33 -38.21 -11.75 -165.39
CA ARG A 33 -38.29 -10.46 -164.70
C ARG A 33 -39.30 -10.49 -163.55
N ALA A 34 -40.49 -11.05 -163.77
CA ALA A 34 -41.50 -11.19 -162.71
C ALA A 34 -41.04 -12.14 -161.58
N GLU A 35 -40.32 -13.22 -161.90
CA GLU A 35 -39.72 -14.13 -160.91
C GLU A 35 -38.56 -13.45 -160.15
N ALA A 36 -37.72 -12.67 -160.82
CA ALA A 36 -36.67 -11.89 -160.18
C ALA A 36 -37.24 -10.79 -159.26
N GLU A 37 -38.31 -10.11 -159.69
CA GLU A 37 -39.03 -9.13 -158.86
C GLU A 37 -39.64 -9.81 -157.62
N LYS A 38 -40.26 -10.98 -157.77
CA LYS A 38 -40.76 -11.77 -156.64
C LYS A 38 -39.64 -12.20 -155.69
N ALA A 39 -38.55 -12.74 -156.22
CA ALA A 39 -37.40 -13.14 -155.41
C ALA A 39 -36.78 -11.94 -154.68
N GLN A 40 -36.68 -10.78 -155.34
CA GLN A 40 -36.19 -9.55 -154.74
C GLN A 40 -37.10 -9.09 -153.60
N THR A 41 -38.43 -9.08 -153.79
CA THR A 41 -39.36 -8.76 -152.70
C THR A 41 -39.26 -9.72 -151.53
N ALA A 42 -39.02 -11.01 -151.76
CA ALA A 42 -38.82 -12.00 -150.71
C ALA A 42 -37.49 -11.80 -149.96
N VAL A 43 -36.41 -11.47 -150.68
CA VAL A 43 -35.12 -11.13 -150.07
C VAL A 43 -35.24 -9.86 -149.22
N ASP A 44 -35.96 -8.85 -149.70
CA ASP A 44 -36.15 -7.60 -148.97
C ASP A 44 -37.03 -7.83 -147.72
N ALA A 45 -38.06 -8.67 -147.80
CA ALA A 45 -38.84 -9.10 -146.64
C ALA A 45 -37.99 -9.86 -145.61
N ALA A 46 -37.19 -10.83 -146.05
CA ALA A 46 -36.30 -11.58 -145.16
C ALA A 46 -35.22 -10.69 -144.53
N ARG A 47 -34.72 -9.68 -145.26
CA ARG A 47 -33.78 -8.68 -144.73
C ARG A 47 -34.44 -7.80 -143.66
N ALA A 48 -35.69 -7.41 -143.88
CA ALA A 48 -36.45 -6.65 -142.89
C ALA A 48 -36.70 -7.47 -141.61
N GLU A 49 -37.11 -8.74 -141.74
CA GLU A 49 -37.27 -9.65 -140.61
C GLU A 49 -35.95 -9.88 -139.86
N LEU A 50 -34.85 -10.11 -140.59
CA LEU A 50 -33.53 -10.25 -139.98
C LEU A 50 -33.14 -9.00 -139.19
N ALA A 51 -33.43 -7.81 -139.72
CA ALA A 51 -33.14 -6.54 -139.04
C ALA A 51 -33.91 -6.42 -137.72
N VAL A 52 -35.21 -6.74 -137.72
CA VAL A 52 -36.04 -6.72 -136.50
C VAL A 52 -35.52 -7.72 -135.47
N VAL A 53 -35.25 -8.97 -135.87
CA VAL A 53 -34.73 -10.00 -134.96
C VAL A 53 -33.35 -9.63 -134.41
N THR A 54 -32.50 -8.97 -135.20
CA THR A 54 -31.20 -8.49 -134.69
C THR A 54 -31.36 -7.37 -133.67
N GLU A 55 -32.32 -6.45 -133.87
CA GLU A 55 -32.62 -5.38 -132.92
C GLU A 55 -33.18 -5.95 -131.61
N GLU A 56 -34.17 -6.85 -131.68
CA GLU A 56 -34.72 -7.55 -130.52
C GLU A 56 -33.64 -8.34 -129.76
N ARG A 57 -32.74 -9.03 -130.47
CA ARG A 57 -31.60 -9.73 -129.86
C ARG A 57 -30.71 -8.75 -129.10
N ASP A 58 -30.38 -7.61 -129.71
CA ASP A 58 -29.47 -6.63 -129.11
C ASP A 58 -30.09 -5.97 -127.87
N GLU A 59 -31.40 -5.72 -127.88
CA GLU A 59 -32.15 -5.27 -126.71
C GLU A 59 -32.14 -6.32 -125.58
N LEU A 60 -32.46 -7.58 -125.90
CA LEU A 60 -32.43 -8.67 -124.91
C LEU A 60 -31.02 -8.90 -124.34
N MET A 61 -29.98 -8.77 -125.16
CA MET A 61 -28.59 -8.88 -124.69
C MET A 61 -28.25 -7.75 -123.71
N SER A 62 -28.68 -6.52 -123.99
CA SER A 62 -28.53 -5.38 -123.07
C SER A 62 -29.26 -5.61 -121.75
N GLU A 63 -30.47 -6.18 -121.78
CA GLU A 63 -31.21 -6.54 -120.56
C GLU A 63 -30.51 -7.64 -119.75
N VAL A 64 -29.97 -8.68 -120.41
CA VAL A 64 -29.22 -9.76 -119.74
C VAL A 64 -27.96 -9.20 -119.09
N GLU A 65 -27.23 -8.30 -119.76
CA GLU A 65 -26.06 -7.63 -119.19
C GLU A 65 -26.44 -6.78 -117.95
N ALA A 66 -27.53 -6.01 -118.03
CA ALA A 66 -28.02 -5.21 -116.90
C ALA A 66 -28.43 -6.07 -115.69
N ILE A 67 -29.15 -7.18 -115.93
CA ILE A 67 -29.55 -8.12 -114.87
C ILE A 67 -28.32 -8.82 -114.28
N SER A 68 -27.35 -9.19 -115.12
CA SER A 68 -26.11 -9.84 -114.67
C SER A 68 -25.30 -8.92 -113.76
N GLY A 69 -25.12 -7.66 -114.15
CA GLY A 69 -24.45 -6.66 -113.31
C GLY A 69 -25.17 -6.44 -111.97
N ALA A 70 -26.50 -6.28 -112.00
CA ALA A 70 -27.29 -6.16 -110.77
C ALA A 70 -27.20 -7.42 -109.88
N HIS A 71 -27.12 -8.60 -110.48
CA HIS A 71 -26.96 -9.84 -109.73
C HIS A 71 -25.57 -9.93 -109.08
N GLU A 72 -24.51 -9.59 -109.81
CA GLU A 72 -23.14 -9.55 -109.29
C GLU A 72 -23.01 -8.55 -108.13
N ASP A 73 -23.58 -7.36 -108.26
CA ASP A 73 -23.63 -6.36 -107.18
C ASP A 73 -24.36 -6.90 -105.95
N MET A 74 -25.52 -7.53 -106.15
CA MET A 74 -26.28 -8.14 -105.05
C MET A 74 -25.51 -9.31 -104.40
N GLN A 75 -24.83 -10.14 -105.19
CA GLN A 75 -23.97 -11.22 -104.66
C GLN A 75 -22.81 -10.64 -103.84
N GLY A 76 -22.17 -9.58 -104.32
CA GLY A 76 -21.11 -8.87 -103.60
C GLY A 76 -21.59 -8.27 -102.27
N GLN A 77 -22.77 -7.65 -102.27
CA GLN A 77 -23.40 -7.13 -101.05
C GLN A 77 -23.75 -8.25 -100.06
N ASN A 78 -24.34 -9.35 -100.53
CA ASN A 78 -24.66 -10.51 -99.69
C ASN A 78 -23.41 -11.15 -99.08
N ALA A 79 -22.33 -11.30 -99.87
CA ALA A 79 -21.06 -11.80 -99.36
C ALA A 79 -20.48 -10.91 -98.26
N LYS A 80 -20.56 -9.58 -98.44
CA LYS A 80 -20.12 -8.61 -97.43
C LYS A 80 -20.96 -8.68 -96.14
N LEU A 81 -22.27 -8.76 -96.25
CA LEU A 81 -23.17 -8.89 -95.09
C LEU A 81 -22.95 -10.20 -94.33
N LEU A 82 -22.72 -11.31 -95.04
CA LEU A 82 -22.39 -12.60 -94.43
C LEU A 82 -21.04 -12.57 -93.71
N ALA A 83 -20.03 -11.90 -94.27
CA ALA A 83 -18.75 -11.71 -93.59
C ALA A 83 -18.92 -10.89 -92.30
N GLN A 84 -19.66 -9.77 -92.37
CA GLN A 84 -19.95 -8.94 -91.19
C GLN A 84 -20.74 -9.68 -90.11
N ALA A 85 -21.68 -10.55 -90.49
CA ALA A 85 -22.42 -11.38 -89.54
C ALA A 85 -21.50 -12.37 -88.83
N ARG A 86 -20.60 -13.03 -89.56
CA ARG A 86 -19.59 -13.94 -88.98
C ARG A 86 -18.63 -13.22 -88.04
N ASP A 87 -18.16 -12.03 -88.42
CA ASP A 87 -17.27 -11.23 -87.57
C ASP A 87 -17.98 -10.83 -86.27
N ARG A 88 -19.24 -10.39 -86.35
CA ARG A 88 -20.04 -10.09 -85.15
C ARG A 88 -20.32 -11.31 -84.29
N GLU A 89 -20.58 -12.47 -84.89
CA GLU A 89 -20.73 -13.72 -84.12
C GLU A 89 -19.44 -14.09 -83.38
N ALA A 90 -18.27 -13.89 -84.00
CA ALA A 90 -16.99 -14.10 -83.34
C ALA A 90 -16.77 -13.13 -82.18
N GLU A 91 -17.06 -11.84 -82.36
CA GLU A 91 -17.02 -10.82 -81.31
C GLU A 91 -17.99 -11.12 -80.15
N LEU A 92 -19.21 -11.58 -80.47
CA LEU A 92 -20.18 -11.96 -79.43
C LEU A 92 -19.70 -13.14 -78.61
N ARG A 93 -19.05 -14.14 -79.24
CA ARG A 93 -18.48 -15.28 -78.52
C ARG A 93 -17.34 -14.88 -77.59
N THR A 94 -16.46 -13.98 -78.02
CA THR A 94 -15.37 -13.49 -77.16
C THR A 94 -15.89 -12.69 -75.98
N LEU A 95 -16.88 -11.81 -76.21
CA LEU A 95 -17.56 -11.07 -75.14
C LEU A 95 -18.29 -12.00 -74.17
N GLN A 96 -18.97 -13.05 -74.67
CA GLN A 96 -19.62 -14.05 -73.82
C GLN A 96 -18.63 -14.77 -72.91
N SER A 97 -17.45 -15.14 -73.42
CA SER A 97 -16.38 -15.74 -72.60
C SER A 97 -15.91 -14.78 -71.52
N ALA A 98 -15.62 -13.52 -71.89
CA ALA A 98 -15.16 -12.50 -70.95
C ALA A 98 -16.19 -12.21 -69.84
N VAL A 99 -17.49 -12.18 -70.18
CA VAL A 99 -18.57 -12.01 -69.20
C VAL A 99 -18.67 -13.21 -68.26
N ALA A 100 -18.53 -14.43 -68.78
CA ALA A 100 -18.54 -15.64 -67.95
C ALA A 100 -17.34 -15.68 -66.98
N GLU A 101 -16.14 -15.33 -67.46
CA GLU A 101 -14.93 -15.22 -66.65
C GLU A 101 -15.07 -14.14 -65.57
N ALA A 102 -15.58 -12.95 -65.93
CA ALA A 102 -15.81 -11.87 -64.98
C ALA A 102 -16.87 -12.23 -63.93
N ALA A 103 -17.92 -12.95 -64.31
CA ALA A 103 -18.95 -13.43 -63.38
C ALA A 103 -18.37 -14.47 -62.40
N ALA A 104 -17.55 -15.41 -62.89
CA ALA A 104 -16.88 -16.39 -62.05
C ALA A 104 -15.89 -15.73 -61.06
N ALA A 105 -15.09 -14.77 -61.55
CA ALA A 105 -14.17 -14.01 -60.70
C ALA A 105 -14.91 -13.18 -59.63
N LYS A 106 -16.05 -12.58 -59.99
CA LYS A 106 -16.89 -11.83 -59.05
C LYS A 106 -17.46 -12.74 -57.96
N GLU A 107 -17.95 -13.93 -58.32
CA GLU A 107 -18.48 -14.91 -57.36
C GLU A 107 -17.39 -15.40 -56.41
N GLN A 108 -16.20 -15.71 -56.96
CA GLN A 108 -15.05 -16.09 -56.14
C GLN A 108 -14.66 -14.97 -55.17
N ALA A 109 -14.52 -13.74 -55.65
CA ALA A 109 -14.18 -12.58 -54.81
C ALA A 109 -15.23 -12.33 -53.72
N ALA A 110 -16.52 -12.50 -54.03
CA ALA A 110 -17.60 -12.38 -53.06
C ALA A 110 -17.51 -13.48 -51.97
N SER A 111 -17.20 -14.72 -52.36
CA SER A 111 -17.01 -15.83 -51.42
C SER A 111 -15.80 -15.63 -50.50
N GLU A 112 -14.69 -15.11 -51.04
CA GLU A 112 -13.47 -14.81 -50.29
C GLU A 112 -13.70 -13.63 -49.33
N ALA A 113 -14.40 -12.59 -49.78
CA ALA A 113 -14.79 -11.46 -48.93
C ALA A 113 -15.69 -11.92 -47.77
N ALA A 114 -16.70 -12.76 -48.05
CA ALA A 114 -17.57 -13.32 -47.01
C ALA A 114 -16.79 -14.19 -46.01
N ALA A 115 -15.85 -15.01 -46.49
CA ALA A 115 -14.98 -15.81 -45.63
C ALA A 115 -14.05 -14.93 -44.76
N SER A 116 -13.50 -13.85 -45.32
CA SER A 116 -12.67 -12.90 -44.59
C SER A 116 -13.47 -12.17 -43.51
N THR A 117 -14.71 -11.76 -43.80
CA THR A 117 -15.59 -11.13 -42.81
C THR A 117 -15.89 -12.08 -41.66
N ARG A 118 -16.21 -13.35 -41.94
CA ARG A 118 -16.44 -14.36 -40.87
C ARG A 118 -15.22 -14.53 -39.97
N LYS A 119 -14.02 -14.59 -40.55
CA LYS A 119 -12.77 -14.67 -39.78
C LYS A 119 -12.55 -13.42 -38.91
N ALA A 120 -12.89 -12.23 -39.42
CA ALA A 120 -12.80 -11.00 -38.66
C ALA A 120 -13.80 -10.97 -37.49
N ASP A 121 -15.02 -11.44 -37.70
CA ASP A 121 -16.05 -11.55 -36.66
C ASP A 121 -15.65 -12.56 -35.57
N GLU A 122 -15.12 -13.73 -35.97
CA GLU A 122 -14.59 -14.74 -35.05
C GLU A 122 -13.41 -14.20 -34.23
N ALA A 123 -12.47 -13.50 -34.87
CA ALA A 123 -11.34 -12.88 -34.18
C ALA A 123 -11.80 -11.79 -33.19
N SER A 124 -12.77 -10.97 -33.58
CA SER A 124 -13.36 -9.93 -32.72
C SER A 124 -14.04 -10.54 -31.49
N ALA A 125 -14.81 -11.62 -31.68
CA ALA A 125 -15.43 -12.35 -30.58
C ALA A 125 -14.39 -12.96 -29.61
N LEU A 126 -13.29 -13.49 -30.14
CA LEU A 126 -12.19 -14.02 -29.32
C LEU A 126 -11.51 -12.91 -28.50
N VAL A 127 -11.25 -11.74 -29.12
CA VAL A 127 -10.67 -10.59 -28.41
C VAL A 127 -11.57 -10.15 -27.25
N LEU A 128 -12.87 -10.01 -27.46
CA LEU A 128 -13.82 -9.66 -26.39
C LEU A 128 -13.83 -10.70 -25.26
N ALA A 129 -13.74 -11.99 -25.58
CA ALA A 129 -13.65 -13.05 -24.57
C ALA A 129 -12.34 -12.95 -23.76
N MET A 130 -11.21 -12.71 -24.43
CA MET A 130 -9.91 -12.52 -23.77
C MET A 130 -9.88 -11.27 -22.88
N GLU A 131 -10.49 -10.17 -23.32
CA GLU A 131 -10.61 -8.94 -22.51
C GLU A 131 -11.45 -9.16 -21.24
N ALA A 132 -12.54 -9.92 -21.33
CA ALA A 132 -13.37 -10.28 -20.18
C ALA A 132 -12.59 -11.16 -19.18
N GLU A 133 -11.83 -12.14 -19.67
CA GLU A 133 -10.98 -12.99 -18.84
C GLU A 133 -9.84 -12.20 -18.18
N ALA A 134 -9.19 -11.29 -18.92
CA ALA A 134 -8.17 -10.39 -18.38
C ALA A 134 -8.73 -9.48 -17.27
N ALA A 135 -9.95 -8.94 -17.45
CA ALA A 135 -10.63 -8.15 -16.42
C ALA A 135 -10.96 -8.98 -15.17
N GLN A 136 -11.33 -10.25 -15.34
CA GLN A 136 -11.57 -11.16 -14.22
C GLN A 136 -10.27 -11.50 -13.48
N LEU A 137 -9.19 -11.79 -14.20
CA LEU A 137 -7.87 -12.02 -13.62
C LEU A 137 -7.37 -10.79 -12.83
N HIS A 138 -7.58 -9.58 -13.35
CA HIS A 138 -7.23 -8.35 -12.64
C HIS A 138 -7.98 -8.22 -11.30
N LYS A 139 -9.27 -8.58 -11.25
CA LYS A 139 -10.04 -8.63 -9.99
C LYS A 139 -9.47 -9.65 -9.00
N TYR A 140 -9.03 -10.82 -9.47
CA TYR A 140 -8.36 -11.79 -8.59
C TYR A 140 -7.02 -11.28 -8.08
N CYS A 141 -6.18 -10.69 -8.93
CA CYS A 141 -4.89 -10.12 -8.52
C CYS A 141 -5.07 -9.05 -7.43
N THR A 142 -5.97 -8.09 -7.64
CA THR A 142 -6.26 -7.04 -6.65
C THR A 142 -6.82 -7.60 -5.34
N SER A 143 -7.66 -8.64 -5.40
CA SER A 143 -8.15 -9.34 -4.20
C SER A 143 -7.03 -10.06 -3.45
N ILE A 144 -6.11 -10.71 -4.17
CA ILE A 144 -4.94 -11.38 -3.59
C ILE A 144 -3.99 -10.38 -2.95
N GLU A 145 -3.72 -9.24 -3.61
CA GLU A 145 -2.92 -8.15 -3.07
C GLU A 145 -3.51 -7.59 -1.78
N HIS A 146 -4.83 -7.38 -1.74
CA HIS A 146 -5.52 -6.95 -0.53
C HIS A 146 -5.40 -7.98 0.59
N ALA A 147 -5.63 -9.26 0.30
CA ALA A 147 -5.49 -10.35 1.26
C ALA A 147 -4.05 -10.44 1.82
N ARG A 148 -3.04 -10.28 0.94
CA ARG A 148 -1.63 -10.26 1.33
C ARG A 148 -1.33 -9.11 2.27
N HIS A 149 -1.79 -7.91 1.96
CA HIS A 149 -1.59 -6.73 2.79
C HIS A 149 -2.28 -6.86 4.16
N VAL A 150 -3.48 -7.46 4.21
CA VAL A 150 -4.15 -7.77 5.49
C VAL A 150 -3.34 -8.79 6.30
N ALA A 151 -2.86 -9.86 5.67
CA ALA A 151 -2.04 -10.88 6.34
C ALA A 151 -0.72 -10.29 6.88
N GLU A 152 -0.05 -9.41 6.13
CA GLU A 152 1.15 -8.70 6.57
C GLU A 152 0.88 -7.84 7.81
N LYS A 153 -0.27 -7.14 7.86
CA LYS A 153 -0.67 -6.35 9.04
C LYS A 153 -0.94 -7.22 10.26
N VAL A 154 -1.69 -8.31 10.10
CA VAL A 154 -1.98 -9.24 11.20
C VAL A 154 -0.69 -9.84 11.74
N ALA A 155 0.23 -10.29 10.88
CA ALA A 155 1.52 -10.81 11.31
C ALA A 155 2.36 -9.77 12.06
N ALA A 156 2.31 -8.49 11.67
CA ALA A 156 2.99 -7.41 12.38
C ALA A 156 2.38 -7.15 13.77
N GLU A 157 1.05 -7.14 13.88
CA GLU A 157 0.35 -7.00 15.16
C GLU A 157 0.63 -8.19 16.10
N GLU A 158 0.64 -9.41 15.58
CA GLU A 158 1.01 -10.62 16.32
C GLU A 158 2.46 -10.56 16.81
N HIS A 159 3.40 -10.12 15.96
CA HIS A 159 4.80 -9.94 16.35
C HIS A 159 4.94 -8.90 17.48
N MET A 160 4.30 -7.73 17.33
CA MET A 160 4.29 -6.68 18.36
C MET A 160 3.68 -7.19 19.68
N GLY A 161 2.59 -7.95 19.61
CA GLY A 161 1.96 -8.58 20.78
C GLY A 161 2.87 -9.60 21.46
N ALA A 162 3.54 -10.45 20.68
CA ALA A 162 4.50 -11.43 21.19
C ALA A 162 5.71 -10.76 21.86
N GLU A 163 6.24 -9.67 21.27
CA GLU A 163 7.35 -8.91 21.84
C GLU A 163 6.96 -8.21 23.15
N ALA A 164 5.76 -7.61 23.21
CA ALA A 164 5.22 -7.02 24.43
C ALA A 164 5.03 -8.06 25.55
N ALA A 165 4.45 -9.23 25.22
CA ALA A 165 4.28 -10.33 26.17
C ALA A 165 5.63 -10.85 26.68
N ARG A 166 6.64 -10.95 25.80
CA ARG A 166 8.00 -11.34 26.17
C ARG A 166 8.64 -10.34 27.13
N LEU A 167 8.51 -9.04 26.86
CA LEU A 167 9.04 -7.99 27.74
C LEU A 167 8.36 -8.02 29.11
N GLN A 168 7.04 -8.18 29.15
CA GLN A 168 6.29 -8.29 30.40
C GLN A 168 6.69 -9.53 31.21
N ALA A 169 6.88 -10.68 30.53
CA ALA A 169 7.38 -11.89 31.17
C ALA A 169 8.77 -11.67 31.77
N GLN A 170 9.68 -11.02 31.05
CA GLN A 170 11.02 -10.69 31.54
C GLN A 170 10.99 -9.74 32.74
N GLN A 171 10.15 -8.70 32.71
CA GLN A 171 9.97 -7.81 33.86
C GLN A 171 9.43 -8.55 35.09
N SER A 172 8.51 -9.50 34.87
CA SER A 172 7.97 -10.33 35.95
C SER A 172 9.03 -11.27 36.52
N THR A 173 9.86 -11.90 35.68
CA THR A 173 10.95 -12.75 36.15
C THR A 173 11.97 -11.95 36.96
N ASP A 174 12.39 -10.77 36.48
CA ASP A 174 13.33 -9.90 37.19
C ASP A 174 12.77 -9.43 38.54
N ALA A 175 11.46 -9.13 38.61
CA ALA A 175 10.80 -8.76 39.85
C ALA A 175 10.76 -9.94 40.85
N VAL A 176 10.47 -11.16 40.37
CA VAL A 176 10.51 -12.37 41.18
C VAL A 176 11.92 -12.62 41.72
N GLU A 177 12.96 -12.45 40.91
CA GLU A 177 14.35 -12.60 41.35
C GLU A 177 14.74 -11.58 42.42
N LYS A 178 14.38 -10.30 42.23
CA LYS A 178 14.61 -9.25 43.25
C LYS A 178 13.89 -9.56 44.57
N LEU A 179 12.64 -10.03 44.50
CA LEU A 179 11.87 -10.40 45.69
C LEU A 179 12.47 -11.63 46.39
N ARG A 180 12.93 -12.63 45.63
CA ARG A 180 13.65 -13.80 46.20
C ARG A 180 14.91 -13.36 46.94
N HIS A 181 15.74 -12.54 46.31
CA HIS A 181 16.96 -12.05 46.96
C HIS A 181 16.65 -11.20 48.22
N ALA A 182 15.62 -10.35 48.17
CA ALA A 182 15.18 -9.61 49.34
C ALA A 182 14.68 -10.52 50.48
N LEU A 183 14.00 -11.61 50.14
CA LEU A 183 13.54 -12.63 51.09
C LEU A 183 14.72 -13.33 51.75
N GLU A 184 15.70 -13.80 50.97
CA GLU A 184 16.95 -14.42 51.50
C GLU A 184 17.68 -13.48 52.47
N MET A 185 17.83 -12.20 52.10
CA MET A 185 18.46 -11.19 52.97
C MET A 185 17.65 -10.95 54.26
N MET A 186 16.32 -11.01 54.20
CA MET A 186 15.46 -10.87 55.38
C MET A 186 15.49 -12.12 56.27
N GLU A 187 15.57 -13.31 55.68
CA GLU A 187 15.72 -14.57 56.42
C GLU A 187 17.05 -14.61 57.16
N GLU A 188 18.14 -14.15 56.54
CA GLU A 188 19.45 -14.01 57.19
C GLU A 188 19.41 -13.00 58.36
N LYS A 189 18.79 -11.83 58.14
CA LYS A 189 18.57 -10.83 59.20
C LYS A 189 17.69 -11.37 60.33
N LEU A 190 16.67 -12.16 60.01
CA LEU A 190 15.80 -12.77 61.01
C LEU A 190 16.54 -13.82 61.83
N SER A 191 17.35 -14.65 61.17
CA SER A 191 18.22 -15.64 61.83
C SER A 191 19.21 -14.97 62.78
N THR A 192 19.91 -13.93 62.32
CA THR A 192 20.87 -13.18 63.16
C THR A 192 20.17 -12.48 64.31
N SER A 193 19.03 -11.82 64.07
CA SER A 193 18.22 -11.20 65.13
C SER A 193 17.69 -12.23 66.14
N ALA A 194 17.24 -13.39 65.69
CA ALA A 194 16.82 -14.48 66.56
C ALA A 194 17.97 -14.99 67.44
N GLY A 195 19.19 -15.07 66.90
CA GLY A 195 20.41 -15.36 67.64
C GLY A 195 20.67 -14.33 68.75
N VAL A 196 20.66 -13.04 68.40
CA VAL A 196 20.81 -11.94 69.38
C VAL A 196 19.74 -11.99 70.46
N VAL A 197 18.48 -12.25 70.10
CA VAL A 197 17.38 -12.38 71.08
C VAL A 197 17.61 -13.58 72.00
N ALA A 198 18.14 -14.70 71.49
CA ALA A 198 18.48 -15.86 72.31
C ALA A 198 19.61 -15.54 73.30
N ASP A 199 20.66 -14.85 72.87
CA ASP A 199 21.78 -14.41 73.70
C ASP A 199 21.33 -13.45 74.80
N VAL A 200 20.55 -12.42 74.45
CA VAL A 200 19.99 -11.46 75.41
C VAL A 200 19.10 -12.17 76.44
N ARG A 201 18.31 -13.16 76.02
CA ARG A 201 17.49 -13.96 76.94
C ARG A 201 18.35 -14.82 77.86
N ALA A 202 19.48 -15.33 77.40
CA ALA A 202 20.42 -16.09 78.23
C ALA A 202 21.12 -15.18 79.26
N ASP A 203 21.60 -14.01 78.83
CA ASP A 203 22.16 -13.00 79.72
C ASP A 203 21.15 -12.52 80.76
N GLN A 204 19.90 -12.27 80.35
CA GLN A 204 18.82 -11.88 81.26
C GLN A 204 18.57 -12.94 82.34
N ARG A 205 18.64 -14.24 82.00
CA ARG A 205 18.55 -15.32 82.99
C ARG A 205 19.75 -15.31 83.94
N ARG A 206 20.97 -15.21 83.42
CA ARG A 206 22.20 -15.15 84.24
C ARG A 206 22.14 -14.00 85.25
N VAL A 207 21.81 -12.79 84.79
CA VAL A 207 21.65 -11.61 85.66
C VAL A 207 20.51 -11.80 86.65
N GLY A 208 19.42 -12.47 86.25
CA GLY A 208 18.33 -12.85 87.15
C GLY A 208 18.79 -13.76 88.29
N ASP A 209 19.52 -14.82 87.95
CA ASP A 209 20.09 -15.77 88.90
C ASP A 209 21.09 -15.09 89.84
N GLU A 210 22.01 -14.27 89.31
CA GLU A 210 22.95 -13.46 90.09
C GLU A 210 22.23 -12.50 91.04
N ALA A 211 21.14 -11.86 90.57
CA ALA A 211 20.34 -10.97 91.40
C ALA A 211 19.59 -11.73 92.50
N ASP A 212 19.11 -12.95 92.23
CA ASP A 212 18.51 -13.81 93.24
C ASP A 212 19.53 -14.28 94.26
N GLU A 213 20.74 -14.66 93.85
CA GLU A 213 21.83 -15.01 94.77
C GLU A 213 22.23 -13.81 95.65
N ALA A 214 22.36 -12.62 95.05
CA ALA A 214 22.60 -11.38 95.79
C ALA A 214 21.47 -11.08 96.78
N ARG A 215 20.20 -11.27 96.40
CA ARG A 215 19.04 -11.13 97.30
C ARG A 215 19.12 -12.12 98.47
N HIS A 216 19.45 -13.38 98.22
CA HIS A 216 19.66 -14.37 99.27
C HIS A 216 20.80 -13.98 100.21
N SER A 217 21.93 -13.53 99.66
CA SER A 217 23.07 -13.06 100.44
C SER A 217 22.73 -11.83 101.31
N ILE A 218 21.99 -10.86 100.76
CA ILE A 218 21.49 -9.71 101.52
C ILE A 218 20.61 -10.18 102.68
N ALA A 219 19.62 -11.03 102.41
CA ALA A 219 18.73 -11.56 103.46
C ALA A 219 19.50 -12.32 104.54
N ASP A 220 20.54 -13.08 104.17
CA ASP A 220 21.38 -13.82 105.09
C ASP A 220 22.29 -12.89 105.93
N LEU A 221 22.84 -11.84 105.31
CA LEU A 221 23.58 -10.77 105.99
C LEU A 221 22.68 -9.98 106.94
N GLU A 222 21.46 -9.63 106.55
CA GLU A 222 20.46 -8.98 107.42
C GLU A 222 20.11 -9.87 108.62
N ARG A 223 19.98 -11.19 108.41
CA ARG A 223 19.77 -12.15 109.49
C ARG A 223 20.97 -12.21 110.44
N LYS A 224 22.20 -12.20 109.90
CA LYS A 224 23.45 -12.16 110.68
C LYS A 224 23.58 -10.84 111.44
N LEU A 225 23.26 -9.71 110.81
CA LEU A 225 23.20 -8.39 111.43
C LEU A 225 22.20 -8.38 112.58
N GLY A 226 20.97 -8.85 112.36
CA GLY A 226 19.98 -8.95 113.43
C GLY A 226 20.40 -9.90 114.56
N LYS A 227 21.16 -10.97 114.28
CA LYS A 227 21.79 -11.80 115.32
C LYS A 227 22.88 -11.02 116.08
N ALA A 228 23.78 -10.34 115.36
CA ALA A 228 24.86 -9.51 115.90
C ALA A 228 24.32 -8.40 116.82
N GLU A 229 23.27 -7.69 116.39
CA GLU A 229 22.55 -6.69 117.17
C GLU A 229 21.89 -7.27 118.42
N ARG A 230 21.31 -8.47 118.33
CA ARG A 230 20.77 -9.18 119.51
C ARG A 230 21.86 -9.60 120.49
N THR A 231 23.03 -10.04 120.01
CA THR A 231 24.20 -10.30 120.87
C THR A 231 24.78 -9.01 121.47
N LEU A 232 24.80 -7.90 120.73
CA LEU A 232 25.20 -6.58 121.23
C LEU A 232 24.25 -6.10 122.35
N LYS A 233 22.93 -6.23 122.15
CA LYS A 233 21.92 -5.95 123.20
C LYS A 233 22.06 -6.87 124.42
N LYS A 234 22.46 -8.14 124.23
CA LYS A 234 22.72 -9.08 125.33
C LYS A 234 24.05 -8.81 126.05
N ALA A 235 25.08 -8.31 125.36
CA ALA A 235 26.35 -7.89 125.95
C ALA A 235 26.21 -6.58 126.74
N LEU A 236 25.43 -5.61 126.24
CA LEU A 236 25.11 -4.35 126.92
C LEU A 236 24.30 -4.53 128.21
N LYS A 237 23.54 -5.62 128.37
CA LYS A 237 22.83 -5.93 129.63
C LYS A 237 23.72 -6.51 130.73
N ARG A 238 24.99 -6.82 130.46
CA ARG A 238 25.86 -7.56 131.41
C ARG A 238 27.09 -6.80 131.92
N LYS A 239 27.33 -5.57 131.46
CA LYS A 239 28.27 -4.63 132.10
C LYS A 239 27.77 -3.20 131.89
N GLY A 240 27.30 -2.58 132.96
CA GLY A 240 27.11 -1.14 133.03
C GLY A 240 28.48 -0.46 132.97
N LEU A 241 28.65 0.44 132.00
CA LEU A 241 29.68 1.47 132.08
C LEU A 241 29.05 2.73 132.69
N PRO A 242 29.62 3.25 133.78
CA PRO A 242 29.07 4.39 134.50
C PRO A 242 29.46 5.70 133.81
N MET A 243 28.52 6.65 133.78
CA MET A 243 28.79 8.06 133.49
C MET A 243 28.53 8.85 134.78
N ASP A 244 29.55 9.54 135.23
CA ASP A 244 29.69 10.16 136.54
C ASP A 244 28.88 11.46 136.64
N LYS A 245 28.07 11.59 137.71
CA LYS A 245 27.24 12.78 137.98
C LYS A 245 28.09 14.03 138.23
N GLU A 246 29.35 13.87 138.61
CA GLU A 246 30.28 14.97 138.84
C GLU A 246 30.78 15.59 137.51
N GLN A 247 30.97 14.77 136.47
CA GLN A 247 31.40 15.23 135.14
C GLN A 247 30.31 16.04 134.42
N GLN A 248 29.04 15.72 134.66
CA GLN A 248 27.91 16.45 134.06
C GLN A 248 27.71 17.83 134.71
N GLN A 249 28.04 17.98 136.00
CA GLN A 249 28.05 19.28 136.68
C GLN A 249 29.25 20.14 136.26
N GLN A 250 30.43 19.52 136.08
CA GLN A 250 31.62 20.22 135.59
C GLN A 250 31.46 20.73 134.15
N PHE A 251 30.83 19.94 133.26
CA PHE A 251 30.54 20.37 131.89
C PHE A 251 29.56 21.56 131.86
N ALA A 252 28.50 21.53 132.67
CA ALA A 252 27.56 22.64 132.78
C ALA A 252 28.21 23.92 133.35
N ALA A 253 29.14 23.79 134.30
CA ALA A 253 29.91 24.91 134.83
C ALA A 253 30.85 25.52 133.76
N LEU A 254 31.60 24.70 133.02
CA LEU A 254 32.48 25.15 131.93
C LEU A 254 31.70 25.82 130.80
N GLN A 255 30.54 25.28 130.43
CA GLN A 255 29.68 25.87 129.41
C GLN A 255 29.14 27.26 129.81
N LYS A 256 28.92 27.50 131.12
CA LYS A 256 28.51 28.81 131.62
C LYS A 256 29.64 29.86 131.54
N LEU A 257 30.91 29.47 131.73
CA LEU A 257 32.05 30.38 131.56
C LEU A 257 32.23 30.85 130.12
N LEU A 258 31.85 30.02 129.14
CA LEU A 258 31.99 30.35 127.73
C LEU A 258 30.86 31.23 127.19
N LYS A 259 29.79 31.48 127.97
CA LYS A 259 28.66 32.32 127.54
C LYS A 259 28.90 33.80 127.86
N CYS A 260 28.50 34.68 126.95
CA CYS A 260 28.58 36.12 127.11
C CYS A 260 27.79 36.56 128.34
N SER A 261 28.43 37.26 129.27
CA SER A 261 27.78 37.73 130.51
C SER A 261 26.70 38.81 130.30
N VAL A 262 26.61 39.40 129.09
CA VAL A 262 25.60 40.41 128.76
C VAL A 262 24.30 39.78 128.24
N CYS A 263 24.36 38.79 127.35
CA CYS A 263 23.15 38.14 126.80
C CYS A 263 22.89 36.73 127.35
N GLN A 264 23.89 36.07 127.96
CA GLN A 264 23.87 34.69 128.46
C GLN A 264 23.45 33.61 127.44
N GLU A 265 23.33 33.98 126.17
CA GLU A 265 22.85 33.13 125.10
C GLU A 265 23.98 32.74 124.16
N ASN A 266 24.71 33.75 123.66
CA ASN A 266 25.82 33.55 122.73
C ASN A 266 27.13 33.26 123.46
N TYR A 267 27.99 32.44 122.86
CA TYR A 267 29.34 32.25 123.35
C TYR A 267 30.17 33.54 123.22
N VAL A 268 31.12 33.74 124.14
CA VAL A 268 32.08 34.83 124.03
C VAL A 268 32.92 34.62 122.77
N ASN A 269 33.08 35.67 121.97
CA ASN A 269 33.84 35.63 120.72
C ASN A 269 34.45 36.99 120.36
N ALA A 270 34.47 37.96 121.28
CA ALA A 270 35.13 39.24 121.11
C ALA A 270 35.70 39.74 122.44
N THR A 271 36.83 40.44 122.37
CA THR A 271 37.50 41.04 123.52
C THR A 271 37.67 42.55 123.33
N ILE A 272 37.59 43.30 124.44
CA ILE A 272 37.95 44.72 124.46
C ILE A 272 39.44 44.82 124.80
N THR A 273 40.30 45.17 123.86
CA THR A 273 41.77 45.18 124.04
C THR A 273 42.28 46.15 125.13
N LYS A 274 41.47 47.12 125.54
CA LYS A 274 41.80 48.04 126.65
C LYS A 274 41.67 47.42 128.05
N CYS A 275 40.87 46.37 128.20
CA CYS A 275 40.60 45.78 129.51
C CYS A 275 40.50 44.24 129.51
N TYR A 276 40.65 43.64 128.34
CA TYR A 276 40.65 42.19 128.07
C TYR A 276 39.42 41.43 128.57
N HIS A 277 38.31 42.12 128.84
CA HIS A 277 37.04 41.45 129.13
C HIS A 277 36.41 40.93 127.83
N LEU A 278 35.95 39.67 127.90
CA LEU A 278 35.38 38.91 126.79
C LEU A 278 33.84 38.94 126.83
N PHE A 279 33.24 39.18 125.68
CA PHE A 279 31.79 39.17 125.46
C PHE A 279 31.50 38.62 124.07
N CYS A 280 30.22 38.47 123.69
CA CYS A 280 29.90 38.24 122.30
C CYS A 280 29.98 39.55 121.50
N ARG A 281 30.39 39.43 120.23
CA ARG A 281 30.58 40.54 119.31
C ARG A 281 29.34 41.42 119.20
N GLY A 282 28.16 40.80 119.11
CA GLY A 282 26.88 41.51 119.07
C GLY A 282 26.66 42.45 120.27
N CYS A 283 27.00 42.01 121.49
CA CYS A 283 26.83 42.86 122.69
C CYS A 283 27.82 44.04 122.74
N LEU A 284 29.03 43.89 122.21
CA LEU A 284 30.00 44.98 122.14
C LEU A 284 29.66 45.99 121.05
N ASP A 285 29.32 45.50 119.85
CA ASP A 285 28.96 46.34 118.71
C ASP A 285 27.68 47.14 119.02
N ASP A 286 26.71 46.57 119.73
CA ASP A 286 25.51 47.27 120.21
C ASP A 286 25.84 48.46 121.14
N ARG A 287 26.82 48.29 122.02
CA ARG A 287 27.26 49.37 122.93
C ARG A 287 28.01 50.47 122.18
N VAL A 288 28.88 50.09 121.25
CA VAL A 288 29.58 51.05 120.38
C VAL A 288 28.58 51.86 119.55
N ARG A 289 27.57 51.20 118.97
CA ARG A 289 26.50 51.81 118.17
C ARG A 289 25.64 52.78 118.98
N ARG A 290 25.23 52.39 120.19
CA ARG A 290 24.45 53.26 121.11
C ARG A 290 25.29 54.34 121.80
N ARG A 291 26.56 54.51 121.40
CA ARG A 291 27.54 55.43 122.02
C ARG A 291 27.76 55.21 123.52
N ASN A 292 27.34 54.07 124.07
CA ASN A 292 27.59 53.68 125.47
C ASN A 292 28.90 52.89 125.56
N ARG A 293 29.99 53.60 125.24
CA ARG A 293 31.35 53.08 125.04
C ARG A 293 32.09 52.77 126.35
N LYS A 294 31.42 52.07 127.28
CA LYS A 294 31.98 51.60 128.55
C LYS A 294 31.86 50.08 128.66
N CYS A 295 32.95 49.40 129.01
CA CYS A 295 33.01 47.95 129.15
C CYS A 295 31.93 47.45 130.14
N PRO A 296 31.11 46.44 129.79
CA PRO A 296 30.12 45.89 130.72
C PRO A 296 30.72 45.32 132.02
N GLY A 297 31.96 44.83 131.97
CA GLY A 297 32.61 44.17 133.10
C GLY A 297 33.31 45.12 134.08
N CYS A 298 33.94 46.19 133.58
CA CYS A 298 34.75 47.10 134.41
C CYS A 298 34.51 48.59 134.16
N ALA A 299 33.54 48.95 133.32
CA ALA A 299 33.19 50.33 132.95
C ALA A 299 34.30 51.19 132.30
N LYS A 300 35.49 50.63 132.02
CA LYS A 300 36.54 51.32 131.23
C LYS A 300 36.02 51.70 129.85
N GLY A 301 36.38 52.90 129.39
CA GLY A 301 36.02 53.39 128.07
C GLY A 301 36.66 52.58 126.94
N PHE A 302 35.94 52.29 125.86
CA PHE A 302 36.47 51.60 124.67
C PHE A 302 35.85 52.09 123.36
N GLY A 303 36.64 52.16 122.30
CA GLY A 303 36.21 52.51 120.94
C GLY A 303 35.84 51.29 120.08
N ALA A 304 35.37 51.54 118.85
CA ALA A 304 35.10 50.47 117.88
C ALA A 304 36.37 49.69 117.54
N ASP A 305 37.49 50.40 117.40
CA ASP A 305 38.80 49.83 117.08
C ASP A 305 39.40 49.00 118.22
N ASP A 306 38.84 49.10 119.44
CA ASP A 306 39.29 48.32 120.59
C ASP A 306 38.57 46.95 120.69
N VAL A 307 37.64 46.64 119.78
CA VAL A 307 36.86 45.38 119.78
C VAL A 307 37.41 44.41 118.73
N HIS A 308 38.10 43.38 119.20
CA HIS A 308 38.65 42.33 118.34
C HIS A 308 37.92 41.01 118.55
N THR A 309 37.65 40.30 117.45
CA THR A 309 37.04 38.97 117.48
C THR A 309 38.09 37.94 117.93
N VAL A 310 37.68 37.02 118.80
CA VAL A 310 38.50 35.94 119.33
C VAL A 310 37.89 34.62 118.87
N TYR A 311 38.73 33.73 118.34
CA TYR A 311 38.34 32.39 117.92
C TYR A 311 38.98 31.38 118.88
N PHE A 312 38.17 30.48 119.45
CA PHE A 312 38.63 29.34 120.22
C PHE A 312 38.71 28.14 119.26
N GLY A 313 39.93 27.66 118.99
CA GLY A 313 40.20 26.46 118.20
C GLY A 313 40.30 25.21 119.05
#